data_AF-A0A940FVK8-F1
#
_entry.id   AF-A0A940FVK8-F1
#
_cell.length_a   1.000
_cell.length_b   1.000
_cell.length_c   1.000
_cell.angle_alpha   90.00
_cell.angle_beta   90.00
_cell.angle_gamma   90.00
#
_symmetry.space_group_name_H-M   'P 1'
#
loop_
_entity.id
_entity.type
_entity.pdbx_description
1 polymer ?
#
loop_
_entity_poly.entity_id
_entity_poly.type
_entity_poly.pdbx_seq_one_letter_code
_entity_poly.pdbx_strand_id
1 'polypeptide(L)'
;MKIVTYLALGLVTASALISCSKDDKEQSNQVDPAYVQKAEEFKTFIATKNFQIKKYYSNEPIDYIEDDDVVKSETDLDKYISPWLKDDYNVIDLSNNTVTVTQNAIKIDTVPDMGDTFTKSISIGADQSGPYFNFLNYKYEPLKYHIQEIGADYFVIYADWHSGEKVYTRFEVITP
;
A
#
# COMPACT_ATOMS: atom_id res chain seq x y z
N MET A 1 -82.02 5.91 -7.04
CA MET A 1 -81.72 4.86 -6.03
C MET A 1 -80.54 4.04 -6.52
N LYS A 2 -79.43 4.01 -5.78
CA LYS A 2 -78.41 2.97 -5.91
C LYS A 2 -78.27 2.32 -4.54
N ILE A 3 -78.60 1.03 -4.50
CA ILE A 3 -78.41 0.14 -3.36
C ILE A 3 -77.20 -0.74 -3.66
N VAL A 4 -76.48 -0.96 -2.58
CA VAL A 4 -75.28 -1.76 -2.30
C VAL A 4 -75.32 -3.19 -2.85
N THR A 5 -74.16 -3.73 -3.23
CA THR A 5 -73.87 -5.17 -3.10
C THR A 5 -72.40 -5.40 -2.72
N TYR A 6 -72.17 -6.12 -1.62
CA TYR A 6 -70.91 -6.72 -1.16
C TYR A 6 -70.69 -8.09 -1.82
N LEU A 7 -69.43 -8.53 -2.00
CA LEU A 7 -68.95 -9.94 -1.94
C LEU A 7 -67.42 -9.91 -2.14
N ALA A 8 -66.56 -10.24 -1.16
CA ALA A 8 -66.18 -11.53 -0.57
C ALA A 8 -65.07 -12.31 -1.32
N LEU A 9 -63.96 -12.49 -0.60
CA LEU A 9 -63.04 -13.64 -0.50
C LEU A 9 -62.41 -14.30 -1.75
N GLY A 10 -61.07 -14.22 -1.78
CA GLY A 10 -60.18 -15.39 -1.70
C GLY A 10 -59.63 -16.00 -3.00
N LEU A 11 -58.30 -16.00 -3.18
CA LEU A 11 -57.49 -17.23 -3.13
C LEU A 11 -55.98 -16.90 -3.23
N VAL A 12 -55.20 -17.60 -2.41
CA VAL A 12 -53.73 -17.61 -2.39
C VAL A 12 -53.22 -18.59 -3.45
N THR A 13 -52.30 -18.15 -4.31
CA THR A 13 -51.39 -19.05 -5.04
C THR A 13 -49.97 -18.55 -4.93
N ALA A 14 -49.25 -19.14 -3.98
CA ALA A 14 -47.80 -19.06 -3.85
C ALA A 14 -47.18 -20.12 -4.78
N SER A 15 -46.53 -19.68 -5.85
CA SER A 15 -45.71 -20.54 -6.73
C SER A 15 -44.63 -19.70 -7.40
N ALA A 16 -43.39 -19.79 -6.89
CA ALA A 16 -42.13 -19.78 -7.66
C ALA A 16 -40.94 -19.39 -6.76
N LEU A 17 -40.45 -20.33 -5.94
CA LEU A 17 -39.09 -20.28 -5.41
C LEU A 17 -38.42 -21.63 -5.62
N ILE A 18 -38.02 -21.90 -6.87
CA ILE A 18 -36.92 -22.82 -7.17
C ILE A 18 -36.16 -22.22 -8.36
N SER A 19 -35.49 -21.09 -8.15
CA SER A 19 -34.23 -20.88 -8.88
C SER A 19 -33.16 -21.51 -8.02
N CYS A 20 -32.86 -22.76 -8.35
CA CYS A 20 -31.63 -23.41 -7.93
C CYS A 20 -30.50 -22.68 -8.66
N SER A 21 -30.02 -21.59 -8.09
CA SER A 21 -28.77 -20.98 -8.53
C SER A 21 -27.68 -21.98 -8.17
N LYS A 22 -27.22 -22.67 -9.21
CA LYS A 22 -25.97 -23.42 -9.23
C LYS A 22 -24.93 -22.64 -8.43
N ASP A 23 -24.47 -23.24 -7.33
CA ASP A 23 -23.25 -22.85 -6.64
C ASP A 23 -22.07 -23.08 -7.59
N ASP A 24 -21.92 -22.21 -8.58
CA ASP A 24 -20.64 -22.01 -9.25
C ASP A 24 -19.78 -21.26 -8.23
N LYS A 25 -19.16 -22.02 -7.31
CA LYS A 25 -17.97 -21.58 -6.59
C LYS A 25 -16.84 -21.45 -7.59
N GLU A 26 -16.94 -20.48 -8.51
CA GLU A 26 -15.74 -19.79 -8.95
C GLU A 26 -15.19 -19.13 -7.69
N GLN A 27 -14.10 -19.70 -7.18
CA GLN A 27 -13.26 -19.06 -6.20
C GLN A 27 -12.73 -17.80 -6.86
N SER A 28 -13.51 -16.73 -6.80
CA SER A 28 -13.24 -15.51 -7.55
C SER A 28 -11.90 -14.98 -7.07
N ASN A 29 -10.95 -14.83 -7.98
CA ASN A 29 -9.73 -14.04 -7.77
C ASN A 29 -10.06 -12.54 -7.66
N GLN A 30 -11.18 -12.19 -7.02
CA GLN A 30 -11.71 -10.85 -6.94
C GLN A 30 -10.99 -10.13 -5.81
N VAL A 31 -10.31 -9.04 -6.18
CA VAL A 31 -9.68 -8.12 -5.24
C VAL A 31 -10.78 -7.43 -4.42
N ASP A 32 -10.60 -7.33 -3.11
CA ASP A 32 -11.52 -6.62 -2.23
C ASP A 32 -11.67 -5.16 -2.71
N PRO A 33 -12.90 -4.67 -3.00
CA PRO A 33 -13.13 -3.29 -3.41
C PRO A 33 -12.56 -2.25 -2.42
N ALA A 34 -12.50 -2.56 -1.13
CA ALA A 34 -11.90 -1.68 -0.13
C ALA A 34 -10.38 -1.50 -0.34
N TYR A 35 -9.68 -2.53 -0.83
CA TYR A 35 -8.27 -2.43 -1.18
C TYR A 35 -8.06 -1.55 -2.40
N VAL A 36 -8.93 -1.69 -3.42
CA VAL A 36 -8.90 -0.82 -4.60
C VAL A 36 -9.14 0.64 -4.19
N GLN A 37 -10.14 0.90 -3.34
CA GLN A 37 -10.42 2.24 -2.85
C GLN A 37 -9.22 2.84 -2.12
N LYS A 38 -8.59 2.10 -1.19
CA LYS A 38 -7.42 2.59 -0.45
C LYS A 38 -6.22 2.87 -1.36
N ALA A 39 -6.03 2.09 -2.43
CA ALA A 39 -5.00 2.36 -3.43
C ALA A 39 -5.27 3.66 -4.20
N GLU A 40 -6.52 3.96 -4.55
CA GLU A 40 -6.89 5.24 -5.21
C GLU A 40 -6.78 6.45 -4.27
N GLU A 41 -7.15 6.29 -3.00
CA GLU A 41 -6.92 7.29 -1.96
C GLU A 41 -5.41 7.59 -1.82
N PHE A 42 -4.58 6.55 -1.84
CA PHE A 42 -3.12 6.70 -1.77
C PHE A 42 -2.56 7.44 -3.00
N LYS A 43 -3.01 7.11 -4.21
CA LYS A 43 -2.63 7.84 -5.44
C LYS A 43 -2.93 9.32 -5.31
N THR A 44 -4.15 9.65 -4.88
CA THR A 44 -4.58 11.05 -4.70
C THR A 44 -3.69 11.78 -3.68
N PHE A 45 -3.37 11.11 -2.58
CA PHE A 45 -2.58 11.68 -1.50
C PHE A 45 -1.13 12.01 -1.91
N ILE A 46 -0.48 11.16 -2.71
CA ILE A 46 0.95 11.33 -3.04
C ILE A 46 1.20 12.18 -4.29
N ALA A 47 0.21 12.40 -5.16
CA ALA A 47 0.39 13.03 -6.47
C ALA A 47 0.89 14.48 -6.46
N THR A 48 0.82 15.17 -5.32
CA THR A 48 1.06 16.62 -5.22
C THR A 48 2.02 17.01 -4.10
N LYS A 49 2.70 16.03 -3.52
CA LYS A 49 3.51 16.24 -2.31
C LYS A 49 4.89 15.63 -2.48
N ASN A 50 5.86 16.25 -1.84
CA ASN A 50 7.20 15.70 -1.70
C ASN A 50 7.28 14.96 -0.37
N PHE A 51 8.01 13.86 -0.35
CA PHE A 51 8.10 13.00 0.83
C PHE A 51 9.54 12.65 1.16
N GLN A 52 9.77 12.47 2.46
CA GLN A 52 11.04 12.02 3.02
C GLN A 52 10.78 10.92 4.05
N ILE A 53 11.69 9.96 4.16
CA ILE A 53 11.62 8.94 5.20
C ILE A 53 11.88 9.59 6.56
N LYS A 54 10.99 9.31 7.53
CA LYS A 54 11.12 9.82 8.91
C LYS A 54 11.27 8.73 9.95
N LYS A 55 10.65 7.57 9.75
CA LYS A 55 10.78 6.42 10.68
C LYS A 55 10.88 5.10 9.94
N TYR A 56 11.56 4.15 10.54
CA TYR A 56 11.74 2.78 10.12
C TYR A 56 11.73 1.87 11.34
N TYR A 57 10.78 0.94 11.40
CA TYR A 57 10.52 0.15 12.61
C TYR A 57 9.82 -1.17 12.25
N SER A 58 9.81 -2.13 13.16
CA SER A 58 9.06 -3.38 13.00
C SER A 58 7.86 -3.46 13.95
N ASN A 59 6.88 -4.30 13.64
CA ASN A 59 5.77 -4.60 14.55
C ASN A 59 6.22 -5.45 15.75
N GLU A 60 7.23 -6.28 15.55
CA GLU A 60 7.78 -7.21 16.55
C GLU A 60 9.30 -7.10 16.58
N PRO A 61 9.98 -7.38 17.71
CA PRO A 61 11.42 -7.30 17.79
C PRO A 61 12.10 -8.27 16.81
N ILE A 62 12.98 -7.75 15.94
CA ILE A 62 13.73 -8.56 14.97
C ILE A 62 15.23 -8.39 15.14
N ASP A 63 15.98 -9.35 14.59
CA ASP A 63 17.39 -9.19 14.31
C ASP A 63 17.55 -8.68 12.87
N TYR A 64 17.80 -7.38 12.70
CA TYR A 64 17.80 -6.77 11.37
C TYR A 64 19.06 -7.14 10.55
N ILE A 65 20.18 -7.43 11.22
CA ILE A 65 21.43 -7.87 10.59
C ILE A 65 21.65 -9.34 10.95
N GLU A 66 20.98 -10.23 10.21
CA GLU A 66 20.95 -11.66 10.52
C GLU A 66 22.29 -12.39 10.25
N ASP A 67 23.20 -11.77 9.49
CA ASP A 67 24.48 -12.36 9.09
C ASP A 67 25.66 -11.99 10.02
N ASP A 68 25.42 -11.20 11.08
CA ASP A 68 26.47 -10.85 12.05
C ASP A 68 26.51 -11.85 13.24
N ASP A 69 27.60 -11.83 14.02
CA ASP A 69 27.76 -12.71 15.19
C ASP A 69 26.92 -12.25 16.41
N VAL A 70 26.08 -11.23 16.26
CA VAL A 70 25.42 -10.48 17.35
C VAL A 70 23.92 -10.42 17.13
N VAL A 71 23.21 -11.40 17.69
CA VAL A 71 21.75 -11.41 17.71
C VAL A 71 21.20 -10.22 18.48
N LYS A 72 20.44 -9.36 17.80
CA LYS A 72 19.71 -8.24 18.42
C LYS A 72 18.21 -8.52 18.41
N SER A 73 17.47 -7.75 19.18
CA SER A 73 16.01 -7.83 19.28
C SER A 73 15.48 -6.41 19.35
N GLU A 74 15.18 -5.85 18.18
CA GLU A 74 14.94 -4.42 18.02
C GLU A 74 13.64 -4.17 17.26
N THR A 75 12.86 -3.20 17.74
CA THR A 75 11.69 -2.68 17.01
C THR A 75 11.97 -1.33 16.37
N ASP A 76 12.88 -0.54 16.95
CA ASP A 76 13.35 0.72 16.37
C ASP A 76 14.52 0.44 15.44
N LEU A 77 14.31 0.68 14.16
CA LEU A 77 15.26 0.39 13.09
C LEU A 77 15.78 1.67 12.44
N ASP A 78 15.51 2.86 12.99
CA ASP A 78 15.85 4.16 12.38
C ASP A 78 17.35 4.32 12.10
N LYS A 79 18.19 3.64 12.90
CA LYS A 79 19.64 3.60 12.73
C LYS A 79 20.10 2.85 11.48
N TYR A 80 19.25 1.99 10.92
CA TYR A 80 19.52 1.22 9.70
C TYR A 80 19.06 1.93 8.43
N ILE A 81 18.33 3.05 8.54
CA ILE A 81 18.02 3.88 7.38
C ILE A 81 19.32 4.54 6.90
N SER A 82 19.70 4.24 5.68
CA SER A 82 20.87 4.83 5.04
C SER A 82 20.82 6.37 5.05
N PRO A 83 21.94 7.06 5.33
CA PRO A 83 21.96 8.53 5.39
C PRO A 83 21.50 9.22 4.10
N TRP A 84 21.82 8.67 2.91
CA TRP A 84 21.37 9.24 1.63
C TRP A 84 19.84 9.21 1.48
N LEU A 85 19.15 8.15 1.92
CA LEU A 85 17.69 8.11 1.88
C LEU A 85 17.03 9.14 2.78
N LYS A 86 17.72 9.55 3.86
CA LYS A 86 17.28 10.65 4.73
C LYS A 86 17.60 12.00 4.13
N ASP A 87 18.56 12.11 3.22
CA ASP A 87 18.95 13.38 2.59
C ASP A 87 18.13 13.63 1.32
N ASP A 88 17.79 12.58 0.60
CA ASP A 88 17.13 12.62 -0.70
C ASP A 88 15.63 12.92 -0.58
N TYR A 89 15.06 13.51 -1.63
CA TYR A 89 13.62 13.69 -1.74
C TYR A 89 13.08 13.06 -3.03
N ASN A 90 11.82 12.65 -2.94
CA ASN A 90 11.11 11.94 -4.00
C ASN A 90 10.02 12.84 -4.59
N VAL A 91 10.01 12.97 -5.92
CA VAL A 91 8.93 13.60 -6.68
C VAL A 91 8.21 12.51 -7.47
N ILE A 92 6.93 12.31 -7.18
CA ILE A 92 6.13 11.24 -7.78
C ILE A 92 5.31 11.80 -8.94
N ASP A 93 5.47 11.20 -10.12
CA ASP A 93 4.69 11.49 -11.32
C ASP A 93 3.79 10.29 -11.66
N LEU A 94 2.54 10.37 -11.21
CA LEU A 94 1.55 9.32 -11.48
C LEU A 94 1.05 9.28 -12.92
N SER A 95 1.28 10.33 -13.72
CA SER A 95 0.91 10.31 -15.14
C SER A 95 1.81 9.35 -15.94
N ASN A 96 3.07 9.22 -15.50
CA ASN A 96 4.07 8.35 -16.11
C ASN A 96 4.36 7.09 -15.27
N ASN A 97 3.73 6.95 -14.09
CA ASN A 97 4.02 5.91 -13.11
C ASN A 97 5.52 5.86 -12.76
N THR A 98 6.08 7.03 -12.47
CA THR A 98 7.50 7.17 -12.11
C THR A 98 7.70 7.93 -10.82
N VAL A 99 8.85 7.69 -10.20
CA VAL A 99 9.42 8.56 -9.16
C VAL A 99 10.76 9.08 -9.65
N THR A 100 10.97 10.37 -9.50
CA THR A 100 12.27 11.01 -9.65
C THR A 100 12.87 11.19 -8.27
N VAL A 101 14.04 10.61 -8.07
CA VAL A 101 14.85 10.77 -6.86
C VAL A 101 15.94 11.78 -7.17
N THR A 102 16.04 12.82 -6.35
CA THR A 102 17.15 13.76 -6.39
C THR A 102 18.08 13.46 -5.23
N GLN A 103 19.32 13.08 -5.56
CA GLN A 103 20.36 12.86 -4.57
C GLN A 103 20.96 14.19 -4.14
N ASN A 104 21.00 14.43 -2.83
CA ASN A 104 21.50 15.69 -2.28
C ASN A 104 23.01 15.61 -1.97
N ALA A 105 23.43 16.00 -0.77
CA ALA A 105 24.83 16.07 -0.36
C ALA A 105 25.40 14.67 -0.12
N ILE A 106 24.58 13.74 0.39
CA ILE A 106 24.99 12.36 0.68
C ILE A 106 24.43 11.45 -0.42
N LYS A 107 25.32 10.95 -1.28
CA LYS A 107 24.95 10.09 -2.41
C LYS A 107 25.18 8.63 -2.08
N ILE A 108 24.42 7.74 -2.72
CA ILE A 108 24.72 6.30 -2.69
C ILE A 108 25.99 6.05 -3.50
N ASP A 109 26.98 5.39 -2.88
CA ASP A 109 28.26 5.04 -3.51
C ASP A 109 28.31 3.58 -4.00
N THR A 110 27.38 2.75 -3.53
CA THR A 110 27.30 1.32 -3.83
C THR A 110 26.58 0.99 -5.13
N VAL A 111 25.92 1.96 -5.78
CA VAL A 111 25.24 1.76 -7.06
C VAL A 111 25.95 2.59 -8.14
N PRO A 112 26.74 1.94 -9.04
CA PRO A 112 27.42 2.63 -10.12
C PRO A 112 26.42 3.39 -11.01
N ASP A 113 26.86 4.50 -11.57
CA ASP A 113 26.14 5.31 -12.57
C ASP A 113 24.82 5.95 -12.10
N MET A 114 24.55 6.01 -10.79
CA MET A 114 23.48 6.85 -10.27
C MET A 114 23.95 8.31 -10.18
N GLY A 115 23.52 9.11 -11.16
CA GLY A 115 23.73 10.56 -11.17
C GLY A 115 22.94 11.29 -10.07
N ASP A 116 23.07 12.61 -10.05
CA ASP A 116 22.43 13.51 -9.07
C ASP A 116 20.90 13.42 -9.10
N THR A 117 20.33 12.96 -10.22
CA THR A 117 18.91 12.72 -10.34
C THR A 117 18.70 11.52 -11.24
N PHE A 118 17.79 10.63 -10.85
CA PHE A 118 17.40 9.48 -11.65
C PHE A 118 15.91 9.19 -11.48
N THR A 119 15.35 8.51 -12.48
CA THR A 119 13.93 8.17 -12.51
C THR A 119 13.75 6.66 -12.49
N LYS A 120 12.79 6.18 -11.69
CA LYS A 120 12.42 4.76 -11.60
C LYS A 120 10.92 4.61 -11.80
N SER A 121 10.51 3.47 -12.35
CA SER A 121 9.10 3.11 -12.43
C SER A 121 8.57 2.73 -11.06
N ILE A 122 7.32 3.11 -10.80
CA ILE A 122 6.56 2.76 -9.62
C ILE A 122 5.19 2.25 -10.04
N SER A 123 4.45 1.60 -9.15
CA SER A 123 3.02 1.33 -9.41
C SER A 123 2.24 1.18 -8.12
N ILE A 124 0.98 1.59 -8.17
CA ILE A 124 0.06 1.50 -7.04
C ILE A 124 -1.17 0.73 -7.50
N GLY A 125 -1.56 -0.26 -6.72
CA GLY A 125 -2.72 -1.08 -7.03
C GLY A 125 -3.20 -1.83 -5.81
N ALA A 126 -4.02 -2.84 -6.07
CA ALA A 126 -4.50 -3.75 -5.05
C ALA A 126 -4.52 -5.17 -5.62
N ASP A 127 -4.28 -6.13 -4.74
CA ASP A 127 -4.46 -7.56 -5.02
C ASP A 127 -5.10 -8.27 -3.82
N GLN A 128 -5.09 -9.59 -3.82
CA GLN A 128 -5.71 -10.40 -2.76
C GLN A 128 -5.07 -10.18 -1.39
N SER A 129 -3.81 -9.72 -1.35
CA SER A 129 -3.07 -9.47 -0.10
C SER A 129 -3.25 -8.04 0.41
N GLY A 130 -3.82 -7.12 -0.38
CA GLY A 130 -4.07 -5.75 0.04
C GLY A 130 -3.73 -4.70 -1.02
N PRO A 131 -3.91 -3.41 -0.67
CA PRO A 131 -3.35 -2.31 -1.46
C PRO A 131 -1.83 -2.35 -1.37
N TYR A 132 -1.16 -2.18 -2.50
CA TYR A 132 0.30 -2.24 -2.61
C TYR A 132 0.87 -1.00 -3.30
N PHE A 133 2.14 -0.76 -3.04
CA PHE A 133 2.98 0.23 -3.69
C PHE A 133 4.29 -0.44 -4.10
N ASN A 134 4.49 -0.66 -5.40
CA ASN A 134 5.79 -1.02 -5.94
C ASN A 134 6.64 0.24 -5.99
N PHE A 135 7.59 0.33 -5.07
CA PHE A 135 8.45 1.50 -4.86
C PHE A 135 9.91 1.06 -4.73
N LEU A 136 10.77 1.91 -4.17
CA LEU A 136 12.20 1.69 -4.09
C LEU A 136 12.62 1.16 -2.72
N ASN A 137 13.55 0.20 -2.70
CA ASN A 137 14.28 -0.22 -1.49
C ASN A 137 15.49 0.69 -1.21
N TYR A 138 16.31 0.34 -0.21
CA TYR A 138 17.47 1.13 0.19
C TYR A 138 18.58 1.24 -0.88
N LYS A 139 18.56 0.36 -1.89
CA LYS A 139 19.45 0.36 -3.07
C LYS A 139 18.80 0.98 -4.31
N TYR A 140 17.63 1.60 -4.16
CA TYR A 140 16.83 2.13 -5.27
C TYR A 140 16.39 1.06 -6.29
N GLU A 141 16.20 -0.17 -5.84
CA GLU A 141 15.65 -1.28 -6.62
C GLU A 141 14.15 -1.43 -6.31
N PRO A 142 13.33 -1.90 -7.27
CA PRO A 142 11.91 -2.13 -7.04
C PRO A 142 11.66 -3.14 -5.91
N LEU A 143 10.83 -2.75 -4.94
CA LEU A 143 10.28 -3.60 -3.90
C LEU A 143 8.78 -3.34 -3.77
N LYS A 144 8.01 -4.41 -3.64
CA LYS A 144 6.58 -4.33 -3.39
C LYS A 144 6.35 -4.14 -1.90
N TYR A 145 5.71 -3.02 -1.54
CA TYR A 145 5.26 -2.75 -0.19
C TYR A 145 3.74 -2.81 -0.12
N HIS A 146 3.21 -3.07 1.08
CA HIS A 146 1.80 -2.95 1.40
C HIS A 146 1.50 -1.58 2.04
N ILE A 147 0.36 -0.98 1.67
CA ILE A 147 -0.04 0.34 2.18
C ILE A 147 -0.74 0.16 3.54
N GLN A 148 -0.05 0.50 4.62
CA GLN A 148 -0.55 0.37 5.99
C GLN A 148 -1.50 1.51 6.34
N GLU A 149 -1.05 2.75 6.16
CA GLU A 149 -1.71 3.92 6.73
C GLU A 149 -1.53 5.15 5.84
N ILE A 150 -2.57 5.98 5.75
CA ILE A 150 -2.57 7.26 5.06
C ILE A 150 -3.06 8.30 6.06
N GLY A 151 -2.17 9.20 6.47
CA GLY A 151 -2.47 10.32 7.35
C GLY A 151 -2.70 11.62 6.57
N ALA A 152 -2.83 12.75 7.28
CA ALA A 152 -2.99 14.06 6.64
C ALA A 152 -1.69 14.55 5.95
N ASP A 153 -0.55 14.27 6.58
CA ASP A 153 0.80 14.72 6.22
C ASP A 153 1.83 13.57 6.25
N TYR A 154 1.38 12.33 6.29
CA TYR A 154 2.26 11.16 6.25
C TYR A 154 1.59 9.95 5.61
N PHE A 155 2.40 8.96 5.27
CA PHE A 155 1.92 7.61 5.00
C PHE A 155 2.89 6.58 5.57
N VAL A 156 2.38 5.37 5.77
CA VAL A 156 3.18 4.22 6.23
C VAL A 156 2.98 3.08 5.25
N ILE A 157 4.09 2.53 4.77
CA ILE A 157 4.13 1.29 3.99
C ILE A 157 4.90 0.23 4.78
N TYR A 158 4.69 -1.05 4.48
CA TYR A 158 5.50 -2.12 5.05
C TYR A 158 5.91 -3.17 4.02
N ALA A 159 7.02 -3.84 4.29
CA ALA A 159 7.40 -5.09 3.65
C ALA A 159 7.31 -6.22 4.68
N ASP A 160 6.92 -7.41 4.23
CA ASP A 160 7.01 -8.60 5.08
C ASP A 160 8.48 -8.95 5.33
N TRP A 161 8.79 -9.28 6.57
CA TRP A 161 10.07 -9.81 7.01
C TRP A 161 10.02 -11.34 7.06
N HIS A 162 11.14 -11.96 7.40
CA HIS A 162 11.18 -13.37 7.76
C HIS A 162 10.16 -13.67 8.86
N SER A 163 9.58 -14.88 8.86
CA SER A 163 8.69 -15.41 9.90
C SER A 163 7.34 -14.71 10.14
N GLY A 164 6.97 -13.71 9.32
CA GLY A 164 5.66 -13.05 9.37
C GLY A 164 5.65 -11.69 10.07
N GLU A 165 6.80 -11.29 10.62
CA GLU A 165 7.10 -9.94 11.07
C GLU A 165 7.03 -8.96 9.88
N LYS A 166 6.88 -7.68 10.17
CA LYS A 166 6.71 -6.61 9.18
C LYS A 166 7.64 -5.47 9.51
N VAL A 167 8.27 -4.93 8.48
CA VAL A 167 9.10 -3.73 8.61
C VAL A 167 8.42 -2.57 7.91
N TYR A 168 8.14 -1.53 8.69
CA TYR A 168 7.41 -0.34 8.33
C TYR A 168 8.35 0.80 7.99
N THR A 169 8.02 1.53 6.94
CA THR A 169 8.65 2.80 6.59
C THR A 169 7.59 3.89 6.63
N ARG A 170 7.81 4.90 7.48
CA ARG A 170 6.98 6.10 7.55
C ARG A 170 7.62 7.22 6.74
N PHE A 171 6.82 7.78 5.83
CA PHE A 171 7.15 8.95 5.05
C PHE A 171 6.32 10.13 5.53
N GLU A 172 6.94 11.30 5.65
CA GLU A 172 6.24 12.54 5.97
C GLU A 172 6.39 13.53 4.83
N VAL A 173 5.38 14.37 4.65
CA VAL A 173 5.37 15.44 3.67
C VAL A 173 6.43 16.46 4.06
N ILE A 174 7.27 16.84 3.12
CA ILE A 174 8.19 17.96 3.28
C ILE A 174 7.63 19.18 2.57
N THR A 175 7.70 20.33 3.24
CA THR A 175 7.41 21.61 2.60
C THR A 175 8.70 22.08 1.90
N PRO A 176 8.65 22.42 0.61
CA PRO A 176 9.80 22.97 -0.09
C PRO A 176 10.26 24.31 0.49
#